data_AF-A0A971VHE5-F1
#
_entry.id   AF-A0A971VHE5-F1
#
_cell.length_a   1.000
_cell.length_b   1.000
_cell.length_c   1.000
_cell.angle_alpha   90.00
_cell.angle_beta   90.00
_cell.angle_gamma   90.00
#
_symmetry.space_group_name_H-M   'P 1'
#
loop_
_entity.id
_entity.type
_entity.pdbx_description
1 polymer ?
#
loop_
_entity_poly.entity_id
_entity_poly.type
_entity_poly.pdbx_seq_one_letter_code
_entity_poly.pdbx_strand_id
1 'polypeptide(L)'
;MSSPSAKKFLNELLTDPSFLLEIAEQSEEKIAPALRQAGYTFNSKEIDDLICDEFYNIKDKLHLGDGDVRDIIMQKWGRYMS
;
A
#
# COMPACT_ATOMS: atom_id res chain seq x y z
N MET A 1 -0.73 7.71 15.77
CA MET A 1 -0.21 8.66 14.77
C MET A 1 0.18 7.85 13.55
N SER A 2 -0.42 8.09 12.38
CA SER A 2 -0.16 7.31 11.17
C SER A 2 1.24 7.62 10.61
N SER A 3 1.97 6.56 10.20
CA SER A 3 3.34 6.61 9.71
C SER A 3 3.49 7.57 8.51
N PRO A 4 4.44 8.52 8.51
CA PRO A 4 4.71 9.38 7.36
C PRO A 4 4.99 8.58 6.07
N SER A 5 5.66 7.43 6.23
CA SER A 5 5.94 6.50 5.15
C SER A 5 4.65 5.87 4.59
N ALA A 6 3.73 5.42 5.46
CA ALA A 6 2.43 4.88 5.03
C ALA A 6 1.59 5.92 4.30
N LYS A 7 1.61 7.19 4.77
CA LYS A 7 0.92 8.30 4.11
C LYS A 7 1.50 8.60 2.72
N LYS A 8 2.84 8.58 2.59
CA LYS A 8 3.51 8.75 1.29
C LYS A 8 3.05 7.64 0.33
N PHE A 9 3.08 6.39 0.79
CA PHE A 9 2.62 5.24 -0.01
C PHE A 9 1.18 5.39 -0.47
N LEU A 10 0.25 5.71 0.44
CA LEU A 10 -1.16 5.86 0.08
C LEU A 10 -1.38 7.02 -0.89
N ASN A 11 -0.67 8.14 -0.72
CA ASN A 11 -0.74 9.27 -1.64
C ASN A 11 -0.23 8.90 -3.04
N GLU A 12 0.87 8.16 -3.13
CA GLU A 12 1.40 7.68 -4.40
C GLU A 12 0.41 6.73 -5.08
N LEU A 13 -0.17 5.81 -4.32
CA LEU A 13 -1.23 4.91 -4.82
C LEU A 13 -2.45 5.67 -5.36
N LEU A 14 -2.78 6.82 -4.78
CA LEU A 14 -3.91 7.67 -5.21
C LEU A 14 -3.61 8.56 -6.40
N THR A 15 -2.35 8.93 -6.62
CA THR A 15 -1.95 9.92 -7.64
C THR A 15 -1.31 9.28 -8.86
N ASP A 16 -0.37 8.36 -8.67
CA ASP A 16 0.25 7.57 -9.73
C ASP A 16 0.70 6.20 -9.17
N PRO A 17 -0.14 5.16 -9.27
CA PRO A 17 0.15 3.86 -8.70
C PRO A 17 1.13 3.02 -9.54
N SER A 18 1.59 3.51 -10.70
CA SER A 18 2.32 2.70 -11.70
C SER A 18 3.52 1.97 -11.09
N PHE A 19 4.34 2.68 -10.32
CA PHE A 19 5.51 2.11 -9.65
C PHE A 19 5.13 1.08 -8.57
N LEU A 20 4.08 1.34 -7.80
CA LEU A 20 3.60 0.41 -6.77
C LEU A 20 3.04 -0.87 -7.41
N LEU A 21 2.36 -0.75 -8.54
CA LEU A 21 1.86 -1.88 -9.32
C LEU A 21 3.01 -2.72 -9.89
N GLU A 22 4.06 -2.09 -10.43
CA GLU A 22 5.27 -2.79 -10.88
C GLU A 22 5.92 -3.58 -9.74
N ILE A 23 5.96 -3.03 -8.51
CA ILE A 23 6.42 -3.77 -7.33
C ILE A 23 5.52 -4.98 -7.05
N ALA A 24 4.19 -4.82 -7.12
CA ALA A 24 3.24 -5.89 -6.82
C ALA A 24 3.29 -7.06 -7.82
N GLU A 25 3.84 -6.85 -9.01
CA GLU A 25 4.05 -7.89 -10.03
C GLU A 25 5.32 -8.71 -9.81
N GLN A 26 6.19 -8.30 -8.87
CA GLN A 26 7.39 -9.05 -8.53
C GLN A 26 7.07 -10.29 -7.70
N SER A 27 8.03 -11.22 -7.60
CA SER A 27 7.95 -12.34 -6.66
C SER A 27 7.82 -11.86 -5.22
N GLU A 28 7.05 -12.57 -4.39
CA GLU A 28 6.78 -12.21 -2.99
C GLU A 28 8.03 -11.81 -2.20
N GLU A 29 9.13 -12.54 -2.39
CA GLU A 29 10.43 -12.32 -1.73
C GLU A 29 11.09 -10.97 -2.06
N LYS A 30 10.69 -10.33 -3.17
CA LYS A 30 11.23 -9.06 -3.66
C LYS A 30 10.37 -7.85 -3.31
N ILE A 31 9.09 -8.05 -2.96
CA ILE A 31 8.15 -6.95 -2.72
C ILE A 31 8.62 -6.08 -1.55
N ALA A 32 8.88 -6.67 -0.39
CA ALA A 32 9.33 -5.90 0.78
C ALA A 32 10.70 -5.21 0.58
N PRO A 33 11.73 -5.88 0.02
CA PRO A 33 12.96 -5.20 -0.37
C PRO A 33 12.75 -4.02 -1.33
N ALA A 34 11.91 -4.17 -2.36
CA ALA A 34 11.64 -3.11 -3.33
C ALA A 34 10.93 -1.92 -2.68
N LEU A 35 9.92 -2.17 -1.82
CA LEU A 35 9.25 -1.12 -1.05
C LEU A 35 10.24 -0.37 -0.14
N ARG A 36 11.13 -1.09 0.53
CA ARG A 36 12.16 -0.48 1.39
C ARG A 36 13.16 0.36 0.60
N GLN A 37 13.59 -0.11 -0.58
CA GLN A 37 14.47 0.65 -1.47
C GLN A 37 13.81 1.93 -1.99
N ALA A 38 12.49 1.91 -2.19
CA ALA A 38 11.68 3.10 -2.53
C ALA A 38 11.47 4.07 -1.35
N GLY A 39 12.00 3.73 -0.17
CA GLY A 39 11.89 4.53 1.05
C GLY A 39 10.61 4.32 1.84
N TYR A 40 9.85 3.25 1.55
CA TYR A 40 8.73 2.86 2.39
C TYR A 40 9.21 1.97 3.54
N THR A 41 9.06 2.48 4.76
CA THR A 41 9.49 1.83 6.00
C THR A 41 8.33 1.57 6.95
N PHE A 42 7.09 1.60 6.46
CA PHE A 42 5.91 1.31 7.28
C PHE A 42 5.81 -0.20 7.53
N ASN A 43 5.22 -0.60 8.66
CA ASN A 43 4.85 -2.00 8.87
C ASN A 43 3.40 -2.28 8.44
N SER A 44 3.03 -3.56 8.38
CA SER A 44 1.68 -4.03 8.01
C SER A 44 0.57 -3.31 8.77
N LYS A 45 0.74 -3.08 10.08
CA LYS A 45 -0.29 -2.46 10.92
C LYS A 45 -0.44 -0.97 10.63
N GLU A 46 0.66 -0.26 10.41
CA GLU A 46 0.62 1.18 10.14
C GLU A 46 -0.11 1.51 8.84
N ILE A 47 0.03 0.67 7.81
CA ILE A 47 -0.72 0.84 6.56
C ILE A 47 -2.18 0.40 6.72
N ASP A 48 -2.44 -0.68 7.47
CA ASP A 48 -3.79 -1.17 7.76
C ASP A 48 -4.63 -0.13 8.52
N ASP A 49 -4.08 0.40 9.61
CA ASP A 49 -4.70 1.45 10.42
C ASP A 49 -5.00 2.69 9.56
N LEU A 50 -4.05 3.10 8.71
CA LEU A 50 -4.23 4.26 7.81
C LEU A 50 -5.33 4.03 6.77
N ILE A 51 -5.40 2.85 6.16
CA ILE A 51 -6.45 2.51 5.19
C ILE A 51 -7.82 2.51 5.87
N CYS A 52 -7.91 1.99 7.09
CA CYS A 52 -9.15 1.97 7.86
C CYS A 52 -9.61 3.40 8.20
N ASP A 53 -8.69 4.26 8.63
CA ASP A 53 -8.97 5.67 8.93
C ASP A 53 -9.43 6.45 7.67
N GLU A 54 -8.82 6.17 6.52
CA GLU A 54 -9.08 6.88 5.26
C GLU A 54 -10.08 6.15 4.35
N PHE A 55 -10.68 5.04 4.79
CA PHE A 55 -11.43 4.11 3.94
C PHE A 55 -12.50 4.82 3.09
N TYR A 56 -13.33 5.63 3.74
CA TYR A 56 -14.40 6.37 3.06
C TYR A 56 -13.88 7.41 2.06
N ASN A 57 -12.65 7.89 2.22
CA ASN A 57 -12.04 8.88 1.34
C ASN A 57 -11.37 8.25 0.10
N ILE A 58 -11.01 6.96 0.17
CA ILE A 58 -10.19 6.30 -0.86
C ILE A 58 -10.93 5.19 -1.63
N LYS A 59 -11.98 4.59 -1.06
CA LYS A 59 -12.67 3.42 -1.64
C LYS A 59 -13.14 3.62 -3.09
N ASP A 60 -13.57 4.81 -3.46
CA ASP A 60 -14.08 5.12 -4.81
C ASP A 60 -13.02 5.78 -5.71
N LYS A 61 -11.83 6.07 -5.16
CA LYS A 61 -10.71 6.68 -5.89
C LYS A 61 -9.73 5.64 -6.40
N LEU A 62 -9.54 4.57 -5.63
CA LEU A 62 -8.62 3.50 -5.94
C LEU A 62 -9.32 2.41 -6.75
N HIS A 63 -9.04 2.37 -8.05
CA HIS A 63 -9.51 1.30 -8.94
C HIS A 63 -8.45 0.20 -9.03
N LEU A 64 -8.38 -0.65 -7.99
CA LEU A 64 -7.38 -1.73 -7.88
C LEU A 64 -7.92 -3.12 -8.30
N GLY A 65 -9.15 -3.17 -8.81
CA GLY A 65 -9.86 -4.38 -9.21
C GLY A 65 -11.10 -4.67 -8.36
N ASP A 66 -11.73 -5.80 -8.62
CA ASP A 66 -12.91 -6.24 -7.87
C ASP A 66 -12.50 -6.73 -6.47
N GLY A 67 -13.02 -6.10 -5.43
CA GLY A 67 -12.78 -6.50 -4.04
C GLY A 67 -12.73 -5.31 -3.07
N ASP A 68 -12.54 -5.61 -1.79
CA ASP A 68 -12.34 -4.58 -0.77
C ASP A 68 -10.94 -3.94 -0.95
N VAL A 69 -10.88 -2.61 -1.00
CA VAL A 69 -9.64 -1.86 -1.22
C VAL A 69 -8.58 -2.17 -0.17
N ARG A 70 -8.99 -2.40 1.07
CA ARG A 70 -8.09 -2.76 2.17
C ARG A 70 -7.48 -4.13 1.92
N ASP A 71 -8.30 -5.10 1.58
CA ASP A 71 -7.83 -6.46 1.31
C ASP A 71 -6.85 -6.49 0.14
N ILE A 72 -7.14 -5.73 -0.92
CA ILE A 72 -6.26 -5.64 -2.08
C ILE A 72 -4.90 -5.02 -1.69
N ILE A 73 -4.89 -3.90 -0.96
CA ILE A 73 -3.64 -3.26 -0.55
C ILE A 73 -2.85 -4.16 0.39
N MET A 74 -3.52 -4.82 1.33
CA MET A 74 -2.88 -5.74 2.26
C MET A 74 -2.31 -6.98 1.56
N GLN A 75 -3.01 -7.54 0.57
CA GLN A 75 -2.52 -8.69 -0.20
C GLN A 75 -1.34 -8.35 -1.10
N LYS A 76 -1.38 -7.19 -1.77
CA LYS A 76 -0.35 -6.77 -2.73
C LYS A 76 0.91 -6.21 -2.09
N TRP A 77 0.80 -5.50 -0.96
CA TRP A 77 1.94 -4.82 -0.34
C TRP A 77 2.01 -5.01 1.17
N GLY A 78 0.89 -4.81 1.88
CA GLY A 78 0.88 -4.74 3.34
C GLY A 78 1.47 -5.98 4.02
N ARG A 79 1.05 -7.18 3.62
CA ARG A 79 1.43 -8.46 4.25
C ARG A 79 2.93 -8.78 4.23
N TYR A 80 3.69 -8.13 3.37
CA TYR A 80 5.14 -8.34 3.25
C TYR A 80 5.94 -7.40 4.15
N MET A 81 5.30 -6.37 4.70
CA MET A 81 5.95 -5.34 5.50
C MET A 81 5.94 -5.71 6.98
N SER A 82 7.10 -6.08 7.52
CA SER A 82 7.34 -6.36 8.94
C SER A 82 7.67 -5.10 9.75
#